data_AF-A0A0C3MYG4-F1
#
_entry.id   AF-A0A0C3MYG4-F1
#
_cell.length_a   1.000
_cell.length_b   1.000
_cell.length_c   1.000
_cell.angle_alpha   90.00
_cell.angle_beta   90.00
_cell.angle_gamma   90.00
#
_symmetry.space_group_name_H-M   'P 1'
#
loop_
_entity.id
_entity.type
_entity.pdbx_description
1 polymer ?
#
loop_
_entity_poly.entity_id
_entity_poly.type
_entity_poly.pdbx_seq_one_letter_code
_entity_poly.pdbx_strand_id
1 'polypeptide(L)'
;INCGTENVILGLPWLQENNPVIDWRMGMLSIDEKTDRSSELKHNISSKINPNNSLLRKITMATELAQEEHKKKPKAILPKDYRYFALVFKKPSDGVLPPSRPYDHPINL
;
A
#
# COMPACT_ATOMS: atom_id res chain seq x y z
N ILE A 1 13.92 -5.25 10.85
CA ILE A 1 12.99 -4.86 9.75
C ILE A 1 13.59 -5.41 8.46
N ASN A 2 13.00 -6.45 7.87
CA ASN A 2 13.48 -7.08 6.64
C ASN A 2 12.69 -6.49 5.47
N CYS A 3 13.06 -5.27 5.07
CA CYS A 3 12.69 -4.75 3.76
C CYS A 3 13.76 -5.32 2.81
N GLY A 4 13.36 -6.04 1.76
CA GLY A 4 14.29 -6.72 0.85
C GLY A 4 15.47 -5.85 0.39
N THR A 5 16.55 -6.48 -0.03
CA THR A 5 17.82 -5.82 -0.39
C THR A 5 17.77 -5.00 -1.68
N GLU A 6 16.59 -4.92 -2.30
CA GLU A 6 16.38 -4.27 -3.58
C GLU A 6 16.39 -2.74 -3.41
N ASN A 7 17.21 -2.04 -4.20
CA ASN A 7 17.25 -0.58 -4.21
C ASN A 7 16.02 0.04 -4.90
N VAL A 8 15.37 -0.70 -5.79
CA VAL A 8 14.24 -0.25 -6.61
C VAL A 8 13.27 -1.40 -6.84
N ILE A 9 11.97 -1.13 -6.75
CA ILE A 9 10.90 -2.08 -7.05
C ILE A 9 10.07 -1.51 -8.21
N LEU A 10 10.00 -2.24 -9.31
CA LEU A 10 9.21 -1.87 -10.48
C LEU A 10 7.81 -2.46 -10.35
N GLY A 11 6.83 -1.59 -10.11
CA GLY A 11 5.43 -1.97 -9.95
C GLY A 11 4.67 -2.15 -11.27
N LEU A 12 3.40 -2.55 -11.15
CA LEU A 12 2.48 -2.71 -12.28
C LEU A 12 2.38 -1.47 -13.20
N PRO A 13 2.35 -0.21 -12.72
CA PRO A 13 2.29 0.94 -13.61
C PRO A 13 3.47 1.00 -14.59
N TRP A 14 4.68 0.70 -14.10
CA TRP A 14 5.89 0.66 -14.92
C TRP A 14 5.83 -0.49 -15.94
N LEU A 15 5.34 -1.66 -15.53
CA LEU A 15 5.16 -2.81 -16.41
C LEU A 15 4.13 -2.54 -17.51
N GLN A 16 3.02 -1.86 -17.20
CA GLN A 16 2.00 -1.50 -18.18
C GLN A 16 2.52 -0.45 -19.17
N GLU A 17 3.30 0.52 -18.70
CA GLU A 17 3.84 1.60 -19.53
C GLU A 17 4.91 1.11 -20.52
N ASN A 18 5.83 0.26 -20.06
CA ASN A 18 6.97 -0.21 -20.87
C ASN A 18 6.68 -1.55 -21.58
N ASN A 19 5.63 -2.26 -21.16
CA ASN A 19 5.21 -3.58 -21.64
C ASN A 19 6.39 -4.49 -22.02
N PRO A 20 7.31 -4.76 -21.08
CA PRO A 20 8.55 -5.46 -21.37
C PRO A 20 8.30 -6.95 -21.64
N VAL A 21 9.21 -7.58 -22.36
CA VAL A 21 9.20 -9.03 -22.56
C VAL A 21 9.83 -9.70 -21.34
N ILE A 22 9.05 -10.54 -20.65
CA ILE A 22 9.48 -11.24 -19.43
C ILE A 22 9.67 -12.73 -19.73
N ASP A 23 10.92 -13.21 -19.61
CA ASP A 23 11.21 -14.64 -19.58
C ASP A 23 11.23 -15.12 -18.13
N TRP A 24 10.10 -15.66 -17.68
CA TRP A 24 9.95 -16.20 -16.32
C TRP A 24 10.83 -17.42 -16.03
N ARG A 25 11.19 -18.20 -17.05
CA ARG A 25 12.02 -19.40 -16.87
C ARG A 25 13.48 -19.03 -16.65
N MET A 26 13.95 -18.00 -17.35
CA MET A 26 15.32 -17.49 -17.22
C MET A 26 15.45 -16.37 -16.18
N GLY A 27 14.33 -15.82 -15.69
CA GLY A 27 14.33 -14.68 -14.76
C GLY A 27 14.84 -13.39 -15.41
N MET A 28 14.69 -13.26 -16.73
CA MET A 28 15.18 -12.10 -17.47
C MET A 28 14.02 -11.23 -17.96
N LEU A 29 14.31 -9.94 -18.07
CA LEU A 29 13.40 -8.94 -18.61
C LEU A 29 14.14 -8.17 -19.70
N SER A 30 13.50 -7.99 -20.86
CA SER A 30 14.04 -7.24 -22.00
C SER A 30 13.05 -6.16 -22.43
N ILE A 31 13.57 -4.97 -22.72
CA ILE A 31 12.83 -3.87 -23.32
C ILE A 31 13.13 -3.93 -24.83
N ASP A 32 12.10 -4.04 -25.66
CA ASP A 32 12.28 -3.94 -27.11
C ASP A 32 12.48 -2.46 -27.44
N GLU A 33 13.42 -2.14 -28.35
CA GLU A 33 13.67 -0.77 -28.81
C GLU A 33 12.39 -0.12 -29.37
N LYS A 34 11.44 -0.93 -29.84
CA LYS A 34 10.12 -0.48 -30.32
C LYS A 34 9.14 -0.09 -29.21
N THR A 35 9.35 -0.59 -27.99
CA THR A 35 8.56 -0.24 -26.80
C THR A 35 9.30 0.73 -25.89
N ASP A 36 10.55 1.09 -26.24
CA ASP A 36 11.33 2.09 -25.52
C ASP A 36 10.78 3.51 -25.72
N ARG A 37 9.84 3.86 -24.84
CA ARG A 37 9.30 5.22 -24.71
C ARG A 37 10.25 6.18 -23.99
N SER A 38 11.49 5.79 -23.68
CA SER A 38 12.48 6.69 -23.05
C SER A 38 12.77 7.93 -23.90
N SER A 39 12.65 7.81 -25.22
CA SER A 39 12.80 8.93 -26.15
C SER A 39 11.69 9.98 -25.99
N GLU A 40 10.49 9.56 -25.57
CA GLU A 40 9.30 10.39 -25.34
C GLU A 40 9.36 11.17 -24.02
N LEU A 41 10.22 10.72 -23.08
CA LEU A 41 10.47 11.35 -21.79
C LEU A 41 11.39 12.59 -21.88
N LYS A 42 12.21 12.73 -22.93
CA LYS A 42 13.16 13.84 -23.06
C LYS A 42 12.48 15.22 -23.19
N HIS A 43 11.24 15.27 -23.64
CA HIS A 43 10.51 16.53 -23.89
C HIS A 43 9.56 16.96 -22.76
N ASN A 44 9.31 16.12 -21.75
CA ASN A 44 8.37 16.44 -20.66
C ASN A 44 9.04 16.72 -19.30
N ILE A 45 10.33 16.42 -19.14
CA ILE A 45 11.03 16.65 -17.86
C ILE A 45 11.33 18.14 -17.62
N SER A 46 11.46 18.96 -18.67
CA SER A 46 11.77 20.39 -18.50
C SER A 46 10.62 21.24 -17.96
N SER A 47 9.37 20.76 -17.94
CA SER A 47 8.22 21.62 -17.62
C SER A 47 7.39 21.22 -16.40
N LYS A 48 7.70 20.10 -15.71
CA LYS A 48 6.82 19.62 -14.61
C LYS A 48 7.48 18.93 -13.42
N ILE A 49 8.71 19.29 -13.06
CA ILE A 49 9.24 18.95 -11.73
C ILE A 49 9.11 20.18 -10.84
N ASN A 50 7.99 20.26 -10.11
CA ASN A 50 7.92 21.13 -8.94
C ASN A 50 8.65 20.40 -7.80
N PRO A 51 9.80 20.88 -7.30
CA PRO A 51 10.60 20.21 -6.27
C PRO A 51 9.85 19.99 -4.94
N ASN A 52 8.66 20.61 -4.77
CA ASN A 52 7.82 20.44 -3.61
C ASN A 52 6.91 19.19 -3.66
N ASN A 53 6.94 18.39 -4.74
CA ASN A 53 6.16 17.15 -4.83
C ASN A 53 6.90 15.91 -4.27
N SER A 54 7.98 16.09 -3.50
CA SER A 54 8.62 15.05 -2.67
C SER A 54 7.72 14.50 -1.55
N LEU A 55 6.41 14.72 -1.63
CA LEU A 55 5.44 13.78 -1.09
C LEU A 55 5.26 12.66 -2.12
N LEU A 56 6.25 11.77 -2.19
CA LEU A 56 6.02 10.40 -2.66
C LEU A 56 4.73 9.92 -2.02
N ARG A 57 3.68 9.76 -2.83
CA ARG A 57 2.34 9.38 -2.39
C ARG A 57 2.49 8.10 -1.56
N LYS A 58 2.39 8.21 -0.23
CA LYS A 58 2.53 7.12 0.77
C LYS A 58 1.41 6.06 0.68
N ILE A 59 0.78 5.92 -0.47
CA ILE A 59 -0.34 5.01 -0.69
C ILE A 59 0.12 4.09 -1.81
N THR A 60 0.57 2.90 -1.43
CA THR A 60 0.85 1.82 -2.39
C THR A 60 -0.47 1.32 -2.98
N MET A 61 -0.47 0.79 -4.21
CA MET A 61 -1.65 0.18 -4.84
C MET A 61 -2.35 -0.85 -3.95
N ALA A 62 -1.58 -1.64 -3.19
CA ALA A 62 -2.14 -2.58 -2.21
C ALA A 62 -3.04 -1.88 -1.17
N THR A 63 -2.66 -0.68 -0.75
CA THR A 63 -3.43 0.14 0.19
C THR A 63 -4.70 0.68 -0.47
N GLU A 64 -4.61 1.10 -1.73
CA GLU A 64 -5.77 1.57 -2.50
C GLU A 64 -6.79 0.44 -2.73
N LEU A 65 -6.35 -0.74 -3.19
CA LEU A 65 -7.20 -1.92 -3.36
C LEU A 65 -7.85 -2.37 -2.03
N ALA A 66 -7.08 -2.37 -0.94
CA ALA A 66 -7.62 -2.66 0.39
C ALA A 66 -8.69 -1.64 0.81
N GLN A 67 -8.46 -0.35 0.55
CA GLN A 67 -9.44 0.70 0.84
C GLN A 67 -10.71 0.58 -0.01
N GLU A 68 -10.59 0.25 -1.30
CA GLU A 68 -11.73 0.02 -2.19
C GLU A 68 -12.57 -1.17 -1.73
N GLU A 69 -11.94 -2.29 -1.36
CA GLU A 69 -12.64 -3.46 -0.82
C GLU A 69 -13.32 -3.13 0.51
N HIS A 70 -12.68 -2.35 1.38
CA HIS A 70 -13.28 -1.92 2.65
C HIS A 70 -14.53 -1.06 2.45
N LYS A 71 -14.62 -0.27 1.36
CA LYS A 71 -15.82 0.52 1.03
C LYS A 71 -17.00 -0.35 0.58
N LYS A 72 -16.74 -1.51 -0.03
CA LYS A 72 -17.77 -2.41 -0.57
C LYS A 72 -18.32 -3.39 0.47
N LYS A 73 -17.62 -3.61 1.59
CA LYS A 73 -18.04 -4.58 2.61
C LYS A 73 -19.30 -4.09 3.34
N PRO A 74 -20.33 -4.94 3.49
CA PRO A 74 -21.49 -4.60 4.30
C PRO A 74 -21.06 -4.35 5.75
N LYS A 75 -21.78 -3.47 6.44
CA LYS A 75 -21.53 -3.18 7.86
C LYS A 75 -21.58 -4.50 8.63
N ALA A 76 -20.49 -4.83 9.34
CA ALA A 76 -20.41 -6.06 10.11
C ALA A 76 -21.57 -6.12 11.12
N ILE A 77 -22.38 -7.17 11.04
CA ILE A 77 -23.47 -7.43 11.97
C ILE A 77 -22.92 -8.34 13.06
N LEU A 78 -23.04 -7.92 14.32
CA LEU A 78 -22.63 -8.75 15.46
C LEU A 78 -23.54 -9.99 15.55
N PRO A 79 -22.96 -11.20 15.76
CA PRO A 79 -23.74 -12.39 16.05
C PRO A 79 -24.67 -12.19 17.25
N LYS A 80 -25.80 -12.91 17.27
CA LYS A 80 -26.88 -12.68 18.24
C LYS A 80 -26.40 -12.72 19.70
N ASP A 81 -25.55 -13.68 20.02
CA ASP A 81 -25.00 -13.88 21.38
C ASP A 81 -24.08 -12.73 21.82
N TYR A 82 -23.48 -12.02 20.87
CA TYR A 82 -22.55 -10.92 21.13
C TYR A 82 -23.19 -9.54 21.09
N ARG A 83 -24.50 -9.44 20.80
CA ARG A 83 -25.21 -8.15 20.75
C ARG A 83 -25.21 -7.43 22.10
N TYR A 84 -25.24 -8.16 23.21
CA TYR A 84 -25.14 -7.59 24.56
C TYR A 84 -23.82 -6.84 24.78
N PHE A 85 -22.74 -7.28 24.14
CA PHE A 85 -21.41 -6.68 24.23
C PHE A 85 -21.13 -5.63 23.15
N ALA A 86 -22.16 -5.13 22.45
CA ALA A 86 -21.97 -4.16 21.36
C ALA A 86 -21.18 -2.90 21.79
N LEU A 87 -21.25 -2.52 23.08
CA LEU A 87 -20.48 -1.41 23.63
C LEU A 87 -18.97 -1.64 23.62
N VAL A 88 -18.51 -2.89 23.76
CA VAL A 88 -17.07 -3.24 23.78
C VAL A 88 -16.42 -3.00 22.41
N PHE A 89 -17.19 -3.12 21.33
CA PHE A 89 -16.70 -2.92 19.96
C PHE A 89 -16.75 -1.44 19.50
N LYS A 90 -17.34 -0.54 20.30
CA LYS A 90 -17.35 0.89 19.97
C LYS A 90 -16.00 1.48 20.31
N LYS A 91 -15.37 2.15 19.33
CA LYS A 91 -14.14 2.90 19.55
C LYS A 91 -14.42 4.08 20.50
N PRO A 92 -13.69 4.23 21.61
CA PRO A 92 -13.82 5.40 22.47
C PRO A 92 -13.35 6.66 21.72
N SER A 93 -14.10 7.75 21.87
CA SER A 93 -13.89 9.00 21.13
C SER A 93 -12.68 9.81 21.60
N ASP A 94 -12.29 9.61 22.85
CA ASP A 94 -11.27 10.37 23.59
C ASP A 94 -9.85 9.85 23.34
N GLY A 95 -9.69 8.68 22.72
CA GLY A 95 -8.38 8.08 22.45
C GLY A 95 -7.60 7.69 23.72
N VAL A 96 -8.25 7.76 24.89
CA VAL A 96 -7.63 7.44 26.17
C VAL A 96 -7.55 5.93 26.32
N LEU A 97 -6.37 5.44 26.69
CA LEU A 97 -6.20 4.02 26.98
C LEU A 97 -7.02 3.64 28.21
N PRO A 98 -7.66 2.46 28.21
CA PRO A 98 -8.28 1.97 29.43
C PRO A 98 -7.22 1.83 30.55
N PRO A 99 -7.64 1.93 31.82
CA PRO A 99 -6.73 1.76 32.94
C PRO A 99 -6.06 0.38 32.89
N SER A 100 -4.81 0.31 33.36
CA SER A 100 -4.06 -0.94 33.40
C SER A 100 -4.75 -1.97 34.28
N ARG A 101 -4.77 -3.21 33.81
CA ARG A 101 -5.41 -4.36 34.43
C ARG A 101 -4.35 -5.28 35.06
N PRO A 102 -4.72 -6.09 36.06
CA PRO A 102 -3.80 -7.06 36.67
C PRO A 102 -3.21 -8.10 35.71
N TYR A 103 -3.86 -8.29 34.55
CA TYR A 103 -3.47 -9.25 33.52
C TYR A 103 -2.62 -8.62 32.39
N ASP A 104 -2.31 -7.32 32.49
CA ASP A 104 -1.44 -6.66 31.52
C ASP A 104 0.01 -7.07 31.79
N HIS A 105 0.67 -7.63 30.76
CA HIS A 105 2.07 -8.04 30.87
C HIS A 105 2.97 -6.98 30.24
N PRO A 106 4.08 -6.57 30.89
CA PRO A 106 5.02 -5.62 30.32
C PRO A 106 5.75 -6.27 29.12
N ILE A 107 5.93 -5.50 28.05
CA ILE A 107 6.80 -5.89 26.94
C ILE A 107 8.22 -5.42 27.30
N ASN A 108 9.13 -6.37 27.48
CA ASN A 108 10.56 -6.06 27.59
C ASN A 108 11.09 -5.78 26.17
N LEU A 109 11.61 -4.57 25.94
CA LEU A 109 12.20 -4.13 24.67
C LEU A 109 13.69 -4.42 24.61
#